data_AF-A0A538CQJ3-F1
#
_entry.id   AF-A0A538CQJ3-F1
#
_cell.length_a   1.000
_cell.length_b   1.000
_cell.length_c   1.000
_cell.angle_alpha   90.00
_cell.angle_beta   90.00
_cell.angle_gamma   90.00
#
_symmetry.space_group_name_H-M   'P 1'
#
loop_
_entity.id
_entity.type
_entity.pdbx_description
1 polymer ?
#
loop_
_entity_poly.entity_id
_entity_poly.type
_entity_poly.pdbx_seq_one_letter_code
_entity_poly.pdbx_strand_id
1 'polypeptide(L)'
;MSTITRMPRTQVLVVMAVLIVIAELFANDIIGGGGADVGGWIGLSLFGIAVMALLVLVGVPRIPAGSRRTWILGFGVAAVILCAVFWSALPFAVAAAAFVAAAPGEEHPGETGPAPSSAGVILAALATVAAFILCIVG
;
A
#
# COMPACT_ATOMS: atom_id res chain seq x y z
N MET A 1 -3.87 12.10 26.22
CA MET A 1 -3.85 10.80 25.52
C MET A 1 -4.07 11.05 24.03
N SER A 2 -3.03 11.37 23.28
CA SER A 2 -3.15 11.78 21.85
C SER A 2 -2.03 11.22 20.97
N THR A 3 -1.23 10.28 21.51
CA THR A 3 -0.04 9.74 20.84
C THR A 3 -0.31 8.49 20.00
N ILE A 4 -1.51 7.89 20.10
CA ILE A 4 -1.84 6.61 19.43
C ILE A 4 -2.31 6.78 17.97
N THR A 5 -2.63 7.99 17.51
CA THR A 5 -3.28 8.21 16.20
C THR A 5 -2.34 8.62 15.06
N ARG A 6 -1.04 8.77 15.30
CA ARG A 6 -0.06 9.07 14.24
C ARG A 6 0.83 7.85 13.99
N MET A 7 0.44 7.03 13.03
CA MET A 7 1.29 5.92 12.58
C MET A 7 2.46 6.50 11.75
N PRO A 8 3.72 6.29 12.15
CA PRO A 8 4.88 6.77 11.38
C PRO A 8 4.89 6.14 9.98
N ARG A 9 5.35 6.90 8.97
CA ARG A 9 5.46 6.40 7.57
C ARG A 9 6.28 5.12 7.48
N THR A 10 7.29 4.97 8.33
CA THR A 10 8.11 3.78 8.45
C THR A 10 7.32 2.56 8.91
N GLN A 11 6.36 2.71 9.83
CA GLN A 11 5.48 1.60 10.23
C GLN A 11 4.58 1.17 9.08
N VAL A 12 4.00 2.10 8.32
CA VAL A 12 3.19 1.75 7.14
C VAL A 12 4.02 0.99 6.11
N LEU A 13 5.24 1.45 5.84
CA LEU A 13 6.17 0.75 4.93
C LEU A 13 6.51 -0.65 5.43
N VAL A 14 6.83 -0.81 6.71
CA VAL A 14 7.17 -2.12 7.28
C VAL A 14 5.97 -3.07 7.22
N VAL A 15 4.79 -2.62 7.65
CA VAL A 15 3.58 -3.45 7.63
C VAL A 15 3.23 -3.87 6.22
N MET A 16 3.27 -2.95 5.26
CA MET A 16 2.95 -3.25 3.87
C MET A 16 4.01 -4.12 3.18
N ALA A 17 5.29 -3.93 3.49
CA ALA A 17 6.35 -4.80 3.01
C ALA A 17 6.16 -6.25 3.51
N VAL A 18 5.80 -6.41 4.78
CA VAL A 18 5.49 -7.73 5.36
C VAL A 18 4.27 -8.35 4.67
N LEU A 19 3.21 -7.57 4.44
CA LEU A 19 2.02 -8.05 3.73
C LEU A 19 2.33 -8.48 2.30
N ILE A 20 3.16 -7.74 1.56
CA ILE A 20 3.61 -8.12 0.22
C ILE A 20 4.34 -9.46 0.27
N VAL A 21 5.31 -9.63 1.17
CA VAL A 21 6.07 -10.88 1.29
C VAL A 21 5.16 -12.06 1.61
N ILE A 22 4.23 -11.89 2.57
CA ILE A 22 3.27 -12.94 2.92
C ILE A 22 2.36 -13.27 1.74
N ALA A 23 1.79 -12.27 1.08
CA ALA A 23 0.91 -12.48 -0.07
C ALA A 23 1.62 -13.24 -1.20
N GLU A 24 2.84 -12.84 -1.53
CA GLU A 24 3.63 -13.46 -2.58
C GLU A 24 4.04 -14.92 -2.23
N LEU A 25 4.23 -15.25 -0.94
CA LEU A 25 4.49 -16.64 -0.51
C LEU A 25 3.30 -17.56 -0.84
N PHE A 26 2.07 -17.07 -0.68
CA PHE A 26 0.87 -17.81 -1.05
C PHE A 26 0.69 -17.86 -2.56
N ALA A 27 0.84 -16.73 -3.25
CA ALA A 27 0.62 -16.63 -4.70
C ALA A 27 1.58 -17.49 -5.53
N ASN A 28 2.76 -17.82 -5.00
CA ASN A 28 3.73 -18.70 -5.66
C ASN A 28 3.69 -20.14 -5.15
N ASP A 29 2.69 -20.52 -4.36
CA ASP A 29 2.52 -21.87 -3.78
C ASP A 29 3.73 -22.39 -2.99
N ILE A 30 4.56 -21.47 -2.46
CA ILE A 30 5.74 -21.82 -1.66
C ILE A 30 5.31 -22.51 -0.36
N ILE A 31 4.14 -22.13 0.18
CA ILE A 31 3.58 -22.70 1.41
C ILE A 31 2.81 -24.00 1.14
N GLY A 32 2.24 -24.21 -0.06
CA GLY A 32 1.49 -25.42 -0.40
C GLY A 32 2.34 -26.58 -0.93
N GLY A 33 3.63 -26.38 -1.14
CA GLY A 33 4.59 -27.44 -1.47
C GLY A 33 4.77 -27.71 -2.97
N GLY A 34 4.27 -26.82 -3.83
CA GLY A 34 4.53 -26.84 -5.26
C GLY A 34 6.00 -26.53 -5.58
N GLY A 35 6.50 -27.04 -6.72
CA GLY A 35 7.84 -26.77 -7.25
C GLY A 35 8.00 -25.33 -7.73
N ALA A 36 7.90 -24.39 -6.80
CA ALA A 36 7.80 -22.97 -7.04
C ALA A 36 9.11 -22.32 -7.49
N ASP A 37 9.02 -21.38 -8.43
CA ASP A 37 10.12 -20.51 -8.83
C ASP A 37 10.38 -19.44 -7.76
N VAL A 38 11.19 -19.82 -6.76
CA VAL A 38 11.61 -18.96 -5.65
C VAL A 38 12.29 -17.67 -6.16
N GLY A 39 12.99 -17.73 -7.30
CA GLY A 39 13.66 -16.57 -7.88
C GLY A 39 12.68 -15.51 -8.37
N GLY A 40 11.63 -15.94 -9.09
CA GLY A 40 10.53 -15.08 -9.52
C GLY A 40 9.81 -14.41 -8.34
N TRP A 41 9.52 -15.19 -7.30
CA TRP A 41 8.88 -14.72 -6.06
C TRP A 41 9.70 -13.61 -5.37
N ILE A 42 11.01 -13.82 -5.15
CA ILE A 42 11.89 -12.82 -4.54
C ILE A 42 11.91 -11.56 -5.40
N GLY A 43 12.04 -11.72 -6.72
CA GLY A 43 12.07 -10.60 -7.66
C GLY A 43 10.82 -9.73 -7.61
N LEU A 44 9.63 -10.34 -7.68
CA LEU A 44 8.35 -9.63 -7.63
C LEU A 44 8.12 -8.94 -6.27
N SER A 45 8.46 -9.61 -5.18
CA SER A 45 8.36 -9.05 -3.83
C SER A 45 9.25 -7.81 -3.67
N LEU A 46 10.53 -7.92 -4.07
CA LEU A 46 11.48 -6.80 -4.01
C LEU A 46 11.07 -5.66 -4.92
N PHE A 47 10.57 -5.96 -6.11
CA PHE A 47 10.05 -4.96 -7.04
C PHE A 47 8.87 -4.20 -6.44
N GLY A 48 7.87 -4.90 -5.89
CA GLY A 48 6.72 -4.27 -5.24
C GLY A 48 7.11 -3.39 -4.06
N ILE A 49 8.04 -3.86 -3.22
CA ILE A 49 8.58 -3.07 -2.10
C ILE A 49 9.34 -1.83 -2.60
N ALA A 50 10.14 -1.95 -3.66
CA ALA A 50 10.87 -0.83 -4.24
C ALA A 50 9.91 0.23 -4.82
N VAL A 51 8.89 -0.20 -5.57
CA VAL A 51 7.84 0.70 -6.10
C VAL A 51 7.11 1.40 -4.95
N MET A 52 6.74 0.65 -3.89
CA MET A 52 6.11 1.20 -2.70
C MET A 52 7.00 2.27 -2.04
N ALA A 53 8.28 1.97 -1.83
CA ALA A 53 9.23 2.89 -1.23
C ALA A 53 9.38 4.16 -2.06
N LEU A 54 9.47 4.05 -3.39
CA LEU A 54 9.50 5.21 -4.29
C LEU A 54 8.22 6.04 -4.17
N LEU A 55 7.04 5.40 -4.20
CA LEU A 55 5.78 6.14 -4.07
C LEU A 55 5.67 6.84 -2.73
N VAL A 56 5.95 6.15 -1.63
CA VAL A 56 5.78 6.67 -0.26
C VAL A 56 6.82 7.71 0.12
N LEU A 57 8.10 7.50 -0.24
CA LEU A 57 9.20 8.37 0.18
C LEU A 57 9.49 9.48 -0.82
N VAL A 58 9.12 9.30 -2.09
CA VAL A 58 9.49 10.23 -3.18
C VAL A 58 8.25 10.81 -3.84
N GLY A 59 7.25 9.99 -4.16
CA GLY A 59 6.02 10.43 -4.82
C GLY A 59 5.13 11.28 -3.92
N VAL A 60 4.70 10.71 -2.79
CA VAL A 60 3.74 11.32 -1.86
C VAL A 60 4.22 12.67 -1.30
N PRO A 61 5.49 12.85 -0.89
CA PRO A 61 5.97 14.14 -0.38
C PRO A 61 5.95 15.27 -1.41
N ARG A 62 5.95 14.95 -2.71
CA ARG A 62 5.92 15.94 -3.80
C ARG A 62 4.52 16.34 -4.23
N ILE A 63 3.47 15.82 -3.60
CA ILE A 63 2.09 16.11 -3.94
C ILE A 63 1.72 17.53 -3.46
N PRO A 64 1.25 18.43 -4.34
CA PRO A 64 0.76 19.74 -3.95
C PRO A 64 -0.43 19.63 -2.98
N ALA A 65 -0.43 20.43 -1.91
CA ALA A 65 -1.47 20.39 -0.87
C ALA A 65 -2.88 20.58 -1.46
N GLY A 66 -3.04 21.49 -2.42
CA GLY A 66 -4.32 21.77 -3.10
C GLY A 66 -4.88 20.60 -3.93
N SER A 67 -4.05 19.63 -4.31
CA SER A 67 -4.45 18.48 -5.15
C SER A 67 -4.41 17.15 -4.39
N ARG A 68 -4.07 17.16 -3.09
CA ARG A 68 -3.83 15.95 -2.31
C ARG A 68 -5.01 14.98 -2.30
N ARG A 69 -6.25 15.48 -2.19
CA ARG A 69 -7.47 14.63 -2.24
C ARG A 69 -7.61 13.90 -3.57
N THR A 70 -7.34 14.56 -4.69
CA THR A 70 -7.40 13.96 -6.03
C THR A 70 -6.35 12.87 -6.19
N TRP A 71 -5.13 13.10 -5.69
CA TRP A 71 -4.07 12.10 -5.71
C TRP A 71 -4.38 10.90 -4.81
N ILE A 72 -4.93 11.10 -3.61
CA ILE A 72 -5.35 9.98 -2.75
C ILE A 72 -6.43 9.13 -3.44
N LEU A 73 -7.41 9.76 -4.09
CA LEU A 73 -8.41 9.05 -4.89
C LEU A 73 -7.77 8.30 -6.05
N GLY A 74 -6.84 8.94 -6.76
CA GLY A 74 -6.09 8.34 -7.86
C GLY A 74 -5.33 7.09 -7.43
N PHE A 75 -4.63 7.13 -6.29
CA PHE A 75 -3.97 5.95 -5.72
C PHE A 75 -4.97 4.86 -5.34
N GLY A 76 -6.09 5.21 -4.70
CA GLY A 76 -7.14 4.24 -4.36
C GLY A 76 -7.71 3.53 -5.60
N VAL A 77 -8.04 4.27 -6.65
CA VAL A 77 -8.53 3.71 -7.92
C VAL A 77 -7.46 2.87 -8.60
N ALA A 78 -6.21 3.35 -8.67
CA ALA A 78 -5.11 2.61 -9.25
C ALA A 78 -4.84 1.30 -8.50
N ALA A 79 -4.97 1.28 -7.16
CA ALA A 79 -4.85 0.07 -6.37
C ALA A 79 -5.92 -0.96 -6.74
N VAL A 80 -7.17 -0.54 -6.94
CA VAL A 80 -8.26 -1.44 -7.39
C VAL A 80 -7.98 -1.99 -8.78
N ILE A 81 -7.54 -1.15 -9.72
CA ILE A 81 -7.21 -1.58 -11.10
C ILE A 81 -6.06 -2.57 -11.08
N LEU A 82 -4.98 -2.28 -10.34
CA LEU A 82 -3.82 -3.18 -10.23
C LEU A 82 -4.19 -4.48 -9.52
N CYS A 83 -5.09 -4.44 -8.55
CA CYS A 83 -5.64 -5.64 -7.92
C CYS A 83 -6.34 -6.54 -8.94
N ALA A 84 -7.11 -5.95 -9.87
CA ALA A 84 -7.81 -6.73 -10.89
C ALA A 84 -6.88 -7.32 -11.98
N VAL A 85 -5.78 -6.62 -12.30
CA VAL A 85 -4.88 -6.99 -13.42
C VAL A 85 -3.69 -7.84 -12.97
N PHE A 86 -3.06 -7.47 -11.86
CA PHE A 86 -1.82 -8.09 -11.38
C PHE A 86 -2.01 -8.92 -10.11
N TRP A 87 -3.10 -8.69 -9.35
CA TRP A 87 -3.51 -9.35 -8.10
C TRP A 87 -2.46 -9.53 -6.98
N SER A 88 -1.19 -9.14 -7.19
CA SER A 88 -0.05 -9.44 -6.32
C SER A 88 0.54 -8.19 -5.63
N ALA A 89 1.86 -7.99 -5.56
CA ALA A 89 2.53 -6.91 -4.82
C ALA A 89 2.14 -5.45 -5.20
N LEU A 90 1.76 -5.20 -6.46
CA LEU A 90 1.49 -3.84 -6.96
C LEU A 90 0.28 -3.12 -6.31
N PRO A 91 -0.90 -3.73 -6.12
CA PRO A 91 -2.00 -3.11 -5.38
C PRO A 91 -1.61 -2.70 -3.96
N PHE A 92 -0.79 -3.48 -3.24
CA PHE A 92 -0.28 -3.12 -1.91
C PHE A 92 0.60 -1.87 -1.96
N ALA A 93 1.51 -1.81 -2.94
CA ALA A 93 2.43 -0.69 -3.10
C ALA A 93 1.69 0.64 -3.32
N VAL A 94 0.65 0.63 -4.16
CA VAL A 94 -0.15 1.82 -4.45
C VAL A 94 -1.11 2.15 -3.30
N ALA A 95 -1.68 1.15 -2.63
CA ALA A 95 -2.49 1.36 -1.44
C ALA A 95 -1.69 2.04 -0.31
N ALA A 96 -0.43 1.63 -0.09
CA ALA A 96 0.48 2.27 0.87
C ALA A 96 0.65 3.77 0.57
N ALA A 97 0.77 4.15 -0.70
CA ALA A 97 0.85 5.55 -1.11
C ALA A 97 -0.42 6.33 -0.76
N ALA A 98 -1.61 5.73 -0.96
CA ALA A 98 -2.88 6.34 -0.57
C ALA A 98 -2.97 6.57 0.94
N PHE A 99 -2.56 5.59 1.75
CA PHE A 99 -2.55 5.69 3.22
C PHE A 99 -1.61 6.79 3.71
N VAL A 100 -0.39 6.85 3.17
CA VAL A 100 0.59 7.86 3.58
C VAL A 100 0.20 9.26 3.11
N ALA A 101 -0.40 9.39 1.92
CA ALA A 101 -0.89 10.68 1.43
C ALA A 101 -2.08 11.22 2.26
N ALA A 102 -2.89 10.32 2.82
CA ALA A 102 -4.01 10.67 3.69
C ALA A 102 -3.62 10.96 5.15
N ALA A 103 -2.44 10.50 5.58
CA ALA A 103 -1.95 10.76 6.93
C ALA A 103 -1.73 12.27 7.15
N PRO A 104 -2.18 12.83 8.30
CA PRO A 104 -1.87 14.20 8.69
C PRO A 104 -0.34 14.37 8.74
N GLY A 105 0.19 15.33 7.98
CA GLY A 105 1.63 15.55 7.94
C GLY A 105 2.16 16.03 9.29
N GLU A 106 3.38 15.61 9.65
CA GLU A 106 4.09 16.20 10.79
C GLU A 106 4.45 17.69 10.55
N GLU A 107 4.38 18.15 9.31
CA GLU A 107 4.74 19.49 8.85
C GLU A 107 3.70 20.57 9.17
N HIS A 108 2.52 20.23 9.72
CA HIS A 108 1.50 21.22 10.11
C HIS A 108 1.14 21.06 11.60
N PRO A 109 1.85 21.76 12.51
CA PRO A 109 1.63 21.68 13.96
C PRO A 109 0.25 22.16 14.45
N GLY A 110 -0.65 22.61 13.56
CA GLY A 110 -1.94 23.20 13.90
C GLY A 110 -3.18 22.49 13.34
N GLU A 111 -3.03 21.49 12.48
CA GLU A 111 -4.19 20.84 11.84
C GLU A 111 -4.59 19.59 12.63
N THR A 112 -5.36 19.80 13.71
CA THR A 112 -5.97 18.73 14.54
C THR A 112 -7.26 18.17 13.94
N GLY A 113 -7.45 18.32 12.62
CA GLY A 113 -8.60 17.77 11.92
C GLY A 113 -8.52 16.24 11.87
N PRO A 114 -9.66 15.52 11.99
CA PRO A 114 -9.68 14.08 11.78
C PRO A 114 -9.08 13.76 10.42
N ALA A 115 -8.25 12.71 10.35
CA ALA A 115 -7.65 12.25 9.10
C ALA A 115 -8.76 12.14 8.05
N PRO A 116 -8.67 12.81 6.89
CA PRO A 116 -9.74 12.82 5.92
C PRO A 116 -10.02 11.39 5.47
N SER A 117 -11.15 10.82 5.88
CA SER A 117 -11.67 9.55 5.37
C SER A 117 -12.13 9.77 3.93
N SER A 118 -11.17 9.96 3.04
CA SER A 118 -11.42 10.13 1.62
C SER A 118 -11.74 8.77 1.00
N ALA A 119 -12.63 8.76 0.01
CA ALA A 119 -12.99 7.53 -0.72
C ALA A 119 -11.75 6.76 -1.23
N GLY A 120 -10.66 7.47 -1.57
CA GLY A 120 -9.40 6.85 -1.98
C GLY A 120 -8.75 5.95 -0.93
N VAL A 121 -8.84 6.30 0.36
CA VAL A 121 -8.31 5.46 1.47
C VAL A 121 -9.13 4.19 1.62
N ILE A 122 -10.47 4.29 1.52
CA ILE A 122 -11.37 3.15 1.61
C ILE A 122 -11.13 2.21 0.42
N LEU A 123 -11.02 2.75 -0.80
CA LEU A 123 -10.69 1.98 -2.00
C LEU A 123 -9.33 1.28 -1.87
N ALA A 124 -8.31 1.98 -1.36
CA ALA A 124 -7.00 1.39 -1.10
C ALA A 124 -7.06 0.24 -0.09
N ALA A 125 -7.83 0.39 0.99
CA ALA A 125 -8.02 -0.67 1.98
C ALA A 125 -8.74 -1.88 1.39
N LEU A 126 -9.83 -1.66 0.65
CA LEU A 126 -10.55 -2.73 -0.02
C LEU A 126 -9.67 -3.46 -1.04
N ALA A 127 -8.89 -2.73 -1.85
CA ALA A 127 -7.96 -3.32 -2.80
C ALA A 127 -6.86 -4.13 -2.12
N THR A 128 -6.35 -3.66 -0.98
CA THR A 128 -5.33 -4.38 -0.18
C THR A 128 -5.89 -5.72 0.32
N VAL A 129 -7.09 -5.70 0.91
CA VAL A 129 -7.74 -6.89 1.44
C VAL A 129 -8.09 -7.87 0.31
N ALA A 130 -8.63 -7.36 -0.80
CA ALA A 130 -8.97 -8.18 -1.96
C ALA A 130 -7.74 -8.84 -2.57
N ALA A 131 -6.66 -8.09 -2.81
CA ALA A 131 -5.40 -8.62 -3.34
C ALA A 131 -4.82 -9.72 -2.43
N PHE A 132 -4.88 -9.50 -1.11
CA PHE A 132 -4.40 -10.49 -0.14
C PHE A 132 -5.20 -11.79 -0.18
N ILE A 133 -6.53 -11.70 -0.25
CA ILE A 133 -7.40 -12.88 -0.37
C ILE A 133 -7.15 -13.60 -1.70
N LEU A 134 -7.02 -12.86 -2.80
CA LEU A 134 -6.74 -13.44 -4.12
C LEU A 134 -5.40 -14.19 -4.15
N CYS A 135 -4.35 -13.65 -3.50
CA CYS A 135 -3.07 -14.33 -3.38
C CYS A 135 -3.13 -15.63 -2.57
N ILE A 136 -4.13 -15.80 -1.69
CA ILE A 136 -4.31 -17.01 -0.87
C ILE A 136 -5.12 -18.09 -1.61
N VAL A 137 -6.12 -17.68 -2.40
CA VAL A 137 -7.09 -18.59 -3.01
C VAL A 137 -6.75 -18.93 -4.46
N GLY A 138 -6.08 -18.02 -5.18
CA GLY A 138 -5.68 -18.21 -6.57
C GLY A 138 -4.39 -19.02 -6.68
#